data_AF-J9GJ51-F1
#
_entry.id   AF-J9GJ51-F1
#
_cell.length_a   1.000
_cell.length_b   1.000
_cell.length_c   1.000
_cell.angle_alpha   90.00
_cell.angle_beta   90.00
_cell.angle_gamma   90.00
#
_symmetry.space_group_name_H-M   'P 1'
#
loop_
_entity.id
_entity.type
_entity.pdbx_description
1 polymer ?
#
loop_
_entity_poly.entity_id
_entity_poly.type
_entity_poly.pdbx_seq_one_letter_code
_entity_poly.pdbx_strand_id
1 'polypeptide(L)'
;MLTARAEGEGRFRLFSEDVKRDYPSVVYDFLERYLYKADSLEQHGELTLYQQVADNVRFIHGTPKRARQLTPVTPFTMNFVNQRYYDVCWKSEAGDTLLHVAFPASFELLWGLPKNKLERTLPQQLRCLDKRWAADRTVTESDLEPGAKKGFWENRYKEYYELEEIHNATYYQRDAHQQWVPVFSEEYPLLAAFNLWQGVLEEANDYQLHIRQSVYPFDELTYTLSLSQWLHYVRSIKGRTYIGLEENRADACKLLVMVVCPDLGFKHMLSVVMKHHFVSHCKEPFEVKLNAFIPMHNVKAIYKEKELLKNVRKESDKKNKNHESK
;
A
#
# COMPACT_ATOMS: atom_id res chain seq x y z
N MET A 1 7.60 -6.32 37.45
CA MET A 1 7.63 -5.04 36.71
C MET A 1 8.67 -5.14 35.61
N LEU A 2 8.27 -5.58 34.43
CA LEU A 2 9.11 -5.54 33.23
C LEU A 2 8.77 -4.25 32.50
N THR A 3 9.54 -3.19 32.73
CA THR A 3 9.50 -2.00 31.89
C THR A 3 10.02 -2.35 30.50
N ALA A 4 9.50 -1.69 29.45
CA ALA A 4 10.13 -1.73 28.14
C ALA A 4 11.58 -1.25 28.28
N ARG A 5 12.54 -2.18 28.27
CA ARG A 5 13.96 -1.84 28.20
C ARG A 5 14.19 -1.17 26.86
N ALA A 6 14.63 0.09 26.90
CA ALA A 6 15.36 0.70 25.81
C ALA A 6 16.70 -0.01 25.72
N GLU A 7 16.82 -1.01 24.85
CA GLU A 7 18.14 -1.44 24.39
C GLU A 7 18.68 -0.35 23.45
N GLY A 8 20.01 -0.21 23.38
CA GLY A 8 20.73 0.93 22.80
C GLY A 8 20.56 1.20 21.29
N GLU A 9 19.42 0.84 20.69
CA GLU A 9 19.10 0.98 19.27
C GLU A 9 18.12 2.13 18.96
N GLY A 10 17.74 2.94 19.94
CA GLY A 10 16.89 4.11 19.70
C GLY A 10 15.42 3.79 19.38
N ARG A 11 14.87 2.72 19.97
CA ARG A 11 13.47 2.29 19.83
C ARG A 11 12.90 1.68 21.12
N PHE A 12 11.58 1.75 21.30
CA PHE A 12 10.88 0.95 22.31
C PHE A 12 10.62 -0.48 21.83
N ARG A 13 10.33 -1.39 22.76
CA ARG A 13 9.83 -2.74 22.47
C ARG A 13 8.40 -2.87 22.96
N LEU A 14 7.47 -2.52 22.10
CA LEU A 14 6.03 -2.44 22.39
C LEU A 14 5.28 -3.68 21.91
N PHE A 15 5.86 -4.44 20.97
CA PHE A 15 5.25 -5.63 20.38
C PHE A 15 6.18 -6.84 20.51
N SER A 16 5.60 -8.03 20.66
CA SER A 16 6.38 -9.28 20.64
C SER A 16 6.71 -9.68 19.20
N GLU A 17 7.78 -10.46 19.02
CA GLU A 17 8.14 -11.01 17.71
C GLU A 17 7.05 -11.92 17.16
N ASP A 18 6.34 -12.63 18.03
CA ASP A 18 5.21 -13.47 17.64
C ASP A 18 4.08 -12.63 17.04
N VAL A 19 3.71 -11.50 17.65
CA VAL A 19 2.70 -10.59 17.09
C VAL A 19 3.15 -10.02 15.75
N LYS A 20 4.42 -9.61 15.63
CA LYS A 20 4.95 -9.08 14.36
C LYS A 20 4.97 -10.13 13.26
N ARG A 21 5.24 -11.41 13.59
CA ARG A 21 5.24 -12.53 12.65
C ARG A 21 3.83 -12.92 12.22
N ASP A 22 2.93 -13.04 13.19
CA ASP A 22 1.57 -13.57 12.95
C ASP A 22 0.67 -12.51 12.31
N TYR A 23 0.91 -11.22 12.59
CA TYR A 23 0.15 -10.08 12.07
C TYR A 23 1.06 -8.96 11.53
N PRO A 24 1.83 -9.21 10.46
CA PRO A 24 2.88 -8.28 10.01
C PRO A 24 2.32 -6.93 9.56
N SER A 25 2.83 -5.86 10.17
CA SER A 25 2.48 -4.47 9.89
C SER A 25 3.67 -3.54 10.07
N VAL A 26 3.85 -2.61 9.12
CA VAL A 26 4.86 -1.54 9.18
C VAL A 26 4.61 -0.54 10.32
N VAL A 27 3.39 -0.53 10.86
CA VAL A 27 2.98 0.36 11.95
C VAL A 27 3.73 0.05 13.24
N TYR A 28 4.11 -1.21 13.49
CA TYR A 28 4.78 -1.58 14.74
C TYR A 28 6.15 -0.93 14.86
N ASP A 29 6.99 -1.07 13.83
CA ASP A 29 8.33 -0.48 13.82
C ASP A 29 8.26 1.06 13.79
N PHE A 30 7.26 1.62 13.10
CA PHE A 30 6.98 3.05 13.17
C PHE A 30 6.69 3.50 14.59
N LEU A 31 5.75 2.86 15.31
CA LEU A 31 5.36 3.27 16.66
C LEU A 31 6.50 3.15 17.64
N GLU A 32 7.26 2.06 17.60
CA GLU A 32 8.42 1.82 18.45
C GLU A 32 9.51 2.89 18.27
N ARG A 33 9.80 3.26 17.02
CA ARG A 33 10.78 4.31 16.66
C ARG A 33 10.26 5.72 16.96
N TYR A 34 9.02 6.01 16.57
CA TYR A 34 8.43 7.34 16.69
C TYR A 34 8.18 7.71 18.15
N LEU A 35 7.59 6.81 18.94
CA LEU A 35 7.32 7.09 20.35
C LEU A 35 8.62 7.26 21.14
N TYR A 36 9.66 6.48 20.84
CA TYR A 36 10.98 6.66 21.44
C TYR A 36 11.56 8.02 21.12
N LYS A 37 11.56 8.42 19.83
CA LYS A 37 12.04 9.72 19.40
C LYS A 37 11.25 10.86 20.05
N ALA A 38 9.92 10.77 20.07
CA ALA A 38 9.05 11.79 20.65
C ALA A 38 9.26 11.93 22.16
N ASP A 39 9.38 10.82 22.89
CA ASP A 39 9.69 10.82 24.32
C ASP A 39 11.09 11.38 24.61
N SER A 40 12.09 11.02 23.81
CA SER A 40 13.45 11.58 23.92
C SER A 40 13.44 13.10 23.72
N LEU A 41 12.77 13.60 22.68
CA LEU A 41 12.63 15.04 22.43
C LEU A 41 11.86 15.73 23.56
N GLU A 42 10.82 15.10 24.11
CA GLU A 42 10.03 15.64 25.23
C GLU A 42 10.90 15.80 26.49
N GLN A 43 11.77 14.83 26.77
CA GLN A 43 12.71 14.90 27.89
C GLN A 43 13.74 16.03 27.77
N HIS A 44 14.20 16.32 26.56
CA HIS A 44 15.17 17.39 26.31
C HIS A 44 14.50 18.76 26.13
N GLY A 45 13.16 18.84 26.22
CA GLY A 45 12.41 20.08 25.97
C GLY A 45 12.43 20.52 24.51
N GLU A 46 12.81 19.63 23.60
CA GLU A 46 12.96 19.88 22.16
C GLU A 46 11.74 19.43 21.35
N LEU A 47 10.81 18.69 21.95
CA LEU A 47 9.58 18.30 21.29
C LEU A 47 8.70 19.54 21.09
N THR A 48 8.73 20.07 19.88
CA THR A 48 7.93 21.24 19.54
C THR A 48 6.53 20.81 19.08
N LEU A 49 5.52 21.62 19.42
CA LEU A 49 4.17 21.52 18.84
C LEU A 49 4.25 21.52 17.30
N TYR A 50 5.21 22.27 16.73
CA TYR A 50 5.46 22.34 15.30
C TYR A 50 5.83 20.98 14.69
N GLN A 51 6.69 20.17 15.33
CA GLN A 51 7.02 18.82 14.86
C GLN A 51 5.80 17.89 14.89
N GLN A 52 4.99 17.92 15.96
CA GLN A 52 3.76 17.13 16.03
C GLN A 52 2.74 17.54 14.96
N VAL A 53 2.65 18.83 14.65
CA VAL A 53 1.80 19.36 13.57
C VAL A 53 2.36 19.01 12.20
N ALA A 54 3.67 19.05 12.01
CA ALA A 54 4.33 18.69 10.76
C ALA A 54 4.13 17.21 10.43
N ASP A 55 4.39 16.33 11.41
CA ASP A 55 4.23 14.89 11.28
C ASP A 55 2.76 14.46 11.33
N ASN A 56 1.87 15.39 11.74
CA ASN A 56 0.44 15.18 11.91
C ASN A 56 0.09 14.03 12.87
N VAL A 57 0.98 13.69 13.80
CA VAL A 57 0.72 12.68 14.84
C VAL A 57 0.04 13.35 16.03
N ARG A 58 -1.07 12.78 16.47
CA ARG A 58 -1.87 13.30 17.58
C ARG A 58 -1.93 12.31 18.73
N PHE A 59 -1.58 12.78 19.91
CA PHE A 59 -1.81 12.08 21.17
C PHE A 59 -3.21 12.47 21.68
N ILE A 60 -4.16 11.54 21.56
CA ILE A 60 -5.56 11.75 21.99
C ILE A 60 -5.68 11.53 23.50
N HIS A 61 -4.95 10.54 24.02
CA HIS A 61 -4.84 10.26 25.44
C HIS A 61 -3.40 9.90 25.78
N GLY A 62 -2.88 10.45 26.89
CA GLY A 62 -1.50 10.28 27.32
C GLY A 62 -0.51 11.15 26.53
N THR A 63 0.78 10.98 26.83
CA THR A 63 1.90 11.67 26.18
C THR A 63 2.96 10.64 25.75
N PRO A 64 3.94 11.00 24.91
CA PRO A 64 5.03 10.10 24.53
C PRO A 64 5.68 9.39 25.73
N LYS A 65 5.88 10.09 26.85
CA LYS A 65 6.40 9.51 28.12
C LYS A 65 5.68 8.24 28.58
N ARG A 66 4.38 8.10 28.30
CA ARG A 66 3.61 6.93 28.71
C ARG A 66 4.06 5.65 28.01
N ALA A 67 4.69 5.76 26.84
CA ALA A 67 5.22 4.63 26.09
C ALA A 67 6.27 3.81 26.87
N ARG A 68 7.02 4.44 27.79
CA ARG A 68 8.02 3.77 28.66
C ARG A 68 7.43 2.69 29.58
N GLN A 69 6.15 2.81 29.87
CA GLN A 69 5.43 1.94 30.80
C GLN A 69 4.67 0.83 30.06
N LEU A 70 4.58 0.92 28.73
CA LEU A 70 3.96 -0.09 27.91
C LEU A 70 4.94 -1.26 27.72
N THR A 71 4.38 -2.43 27.51
CA THR A 71 5.13 -3.67 27.35
C THR A 71 4.48 -4.50 26.24
N PRO A 72 5.18 -5.52 25.71
CA PRO A 72 4.59 -6.42 24.72
C PRO A 72 3.32 -7.16 25.16
N VAL A 73 3.06 -7.25 26.47
CA VAL A 73 1.84 -7.88 27.02
C VAL A 73 0.70 -6.88 27.24
N THR A 74 0.95 -5.58 27.10
CA THR A 74 -0.07 -4.55 27.31
C THR A 74 -1.10 -4.61 26.17
N PRO A 75 -2.41 -4.76 26.48
CA PRO A 75 -3.45 -4.84 25.46
C PRO A 75 -3.37 -3.71 24.44
N PHE A 76 -3.32 -4.07 23.16
CA PHE A 76 -3.17 -3.16 22.03
C PHE A 76 -4.28 -3.37 21.00
N THR A 77 -4.84 -2.28 20.50
CA THR A 77 -5.74 -2.30 19.34
C THR A 77 -5.26 -1.32 18.28
N MET A 78 -5.39 -1.72 17.02
CA MET A 78 -5.08 -0.90 15.86
C MET A 78 -6.25 -0.95 14.88
N ASN A 79 -6.75 0.21 14.50
CA ASN A 79 -7.78 0.35 13.48
C ASN A 79 -7.24 1.18 12.33
N PHE A 80 -7.44 0.72 11.10
CA PHE A 80 -7.15 1.49 9.90
C PHE A 80 -8.43 2.15 9.39
N VAL A 81 -8.62 3.42 9.73
CA VAL A 81 -9.90 4.10 9.53
C VAL A 81 -9.95 4.74 8.15
N ASN A 82 -10.99 4.40 7.38
CA ASN A 82 -11.27 4.89 6.03
C ASN A 82 -10.06 4.80 5.09
N GLN A 83 -9.16 3.85 5.33
CA GLN A 83 -7.90 3.70 4.60
C GLN A 83 -7.02 4.97 4.57
N ARG A 84 -7.14 5.83 5.59
CA ARG A 84 -6.53 7.17 5.63
C ARG A 84 -5.60 7.38 6.80
N TYR A 85 -5.97 6.87 7.97
CA TYR A 85 -5.20 7.05 9.19
C TYR A 85 -5.30 5.84 10.09
N TYR A 86 -4.25 5.64 10.88
CA TYR A 86 -4.21 4.64 11.92
C TYR A 86 -4.67 5.26 13.25
N ASP A 87 -5.50 4.51 13.96
CA ASP A 87 -5.99 4.83 15.30
C ASP A 87 -5.58 3.67 16.21
N VAL A 88 -4.61 3.94 17.10
CA VAL A 88 -3.98 2.92 17.93
C VAL A 88 -4.14 3.22 19.39
N CYS A 89 -4.49 2.21 20.18
CA CYS A 89 -4.82 2.37 21.58
C CYS A 89 -4.18 1.26 22.41
N TRP A 90 -3.52 1.64 23.50
CA TRP A 90 -3.11 0.75 24.57
C TRP A 90 -4.02 0.93 25.77
N LYS A 91 -4.46 -0.17 26.36
CA LYS A 91 -5.33 -0.18 27.54
C LYS A 91 -4.70 -0.94 28.70
N SER A 92 -5.10 -0.60 29.92
CA SER A 92 -4.82 -1.41 31.10
C SER A 92 -5.64 -2.70 31.06
N GLU A 93 -5.27 -3.69 31.89
CA GLU A 93 -6.08 -4.91 32.05
C GLU A 93 -7.50 -4.60 32.58
N ALA A 94 -7.65 -3.51 33.35
CA ALA A 94 -8.94 -3.02 33.82
C ALA A 94 -9.76 -2.29 32.73
N GLY A 95 -9.18 -2.04 31.55
CA GLY A 95 -9.84 -1.42 30.40
C GLY A 95 -9.60 0.09 30.24
N ASP A 96 -8.87 0.73 31.15
CA ASP A 96 -8.56 2.17 31.08
C ASP A 96 -7.60 2.45 29.93
N THR A 97 -7.84 3.55 29.20
CA THR A 97 -6.94 3.95 28.12
C THR A 97 -5.63 4.48 28.70
N LEU A 98 -4.51 3.87 28.33
CA LEU A 98 -3.17 4.28 28.77
C LEU A 98 -2.56 5.28 27.78
N LEU A 99 -2.58 4.93 26.49
CA LEU A 99 -2.04 5.74 25.41
C LEU A 99 -2.94 5.58 24.18
N HIS A 100 -3.34 6.68 23.58
CA HIS A 100 -4.13 6.69 22.34
C HIS A 100 -3.49 7.65 21.35
N VAL A 101 -3.04 7.11 20.22
CA VAL A 101 -2.36 7.87 19.18
C VAL A 101 -3.10 7.72 17.86
N ALA A 102 -3.22 8.80 17.12
CA ALA A 102 -3.71 8.78 15.74
C ALA A 102 -2.73 9.48 14.81
N PHE A 103 -2.46 8.88 13.66
CA PHE A 103 -1.49 9.37 12.68
C PHE A 103 -1.89 8.95 11.26
N PRO A 104 -1.51 9.72 10.24
CA PRO A 104 -1.90 9.42 8.86
C PRO A 104 -1.19 8.16 8.36
N ALA A 105 -1.83 7.43 7.45
CA ALA A 105 -1.10 6.51 6.59
C ALA A 105 -0.26 7.36 5.63
N SER A 106 1.01 7.57 6.00
CA SER A 106 1.98 8.33 5.24
C SER A 106 3.27 7.55 5.20
N PHE A 107 3.68 7.17 4.00
CA PHE A 107 4.86 6.36 3.78
C PHE A 107 6.15 7.04 4.28
N GLU A 108 6.24 8.38 4.19
CA GLU A 108 7.37 9.13 4.74
C GLU A 108 7.44 9.01 6.26
N LEU A 109 6.28 9.04 6.93
CA LEU A 109 6.17 8.89 8.37
C LEU A 109 6.48 7.44 8.80
N LEU A 110 5.80 6.48 8.17
CA LEU A 110 5.87 5.06 8.50
C LEU A 110 7.28 4.50 8.27
N TRP A 111 7.92 4.81 7.13
CA TRP A 111 9.30 4.41 6.87
C TRP A 111 10.35 5.33 7.48
N GLY A 112 9.97 6.56 7.87
CA GLY A 112 10.91 7.51 8.48
C GLY A 112 11.91 8.10 7.50
N LEU A 113 11.59 8.10 6.21
CA LEU A 113 12.44 8.59 5.15
C LEU A 113 11.66 9.61 4.32
N PRO A 114 12.27 10.76 3.97
CA PRO A 114 11.61 11.72 3.10
C PRO A 114 11.46 11.16 1.69
N LYS A 115 10.42 11.61 0.97
CA LYS A 115 10.03 11.15 -0.37
C LYS A 115 11.20 11.15 -1.35
N ASN A 116 11.98 12.22 -1.37
CA ASN A 116 13.13 12.35 -2.27
C ASN A 116 14.19 11.25 -2.05
N LYS A 117 14.40 10.80 -0.80
CA LYS A 117 15.30 9.67 -0.53
C LYS A 117 14.69 8.36 -0.98
N LEU A 118 13.41 8.13 -0.67
CA LEU A 118 12.70 6.91 -1.05
C LEU A 118 12.66 6.72 -2.56
N GLU A 119 12.34 7.78 -3.31
CA GLU A 119 12.38 7.79 -4.77
C GLU A 119 13.75 7.41 -5.32
N ARG A 120 14.83 7.96 -4.74
CA ARG A 120 16.21 7.71 -5.19
C ARG A 120 16.74 6.33 -4.81
N THR A 121 16.22 5.73 -3.72
CA THR A 121 16.61 4.38 -3.30
C THR A 121 15.81 3.27 -3.98
N LEU A 122 14.63 3.60 -4.54
CA LEU A 122 13.75 2.62 -5.18
C LEU A 122 14.46 1.77 -6.24
N PRO A 123 15.26 2.31 -7.18
CA PRO A 123 15.94 1.48 -8.18
C PRO A 123 16.86 0.43 -7.57
N GLN A 124 17.56 0.76 -6.48
CA GLN A 124 18.43 -0.18 -5.77
C GLN A 124 17.60 -1.26 -5.07
N GLN A 125 16.50 -0.88 -4.42
CA GLN A 125 15.60 -1.83 -3.77
C GLN A 125 15.00 -2.83 -4.77
N LEU A 126 14.56 -2.35 -5.93
CA LEU A 126 13.98 -3.18 -6.98
C LEU A 126 15.02 -4.18 -7.55
N ARG A 127 16.27 -3.74 -7.74
CA ARG A 127 17.35 -4.60 -8.26
C ARG A 127 17.72 -5.75 -7.33
N CYS A 128 17.47 -5.62 -6.03
CA CYS A 128 17.73 -6.65 -5.03
C CYS A 128 16.65 -7.75 -5.00
N LEU A 129 15.54 -7.57 -5.71
CA LEU A 129 14.47 -8.57 -5.77
C LEU A 129 14.79 -9.69 -6.76
N ASP A 130 14.16 -10.84 -6.53
CA ASP A 130 14.28 -12.01 -7.39
C ASP A 130 13.80 -11.69 -8.82
N LYS A 131 14.49 -12.26 -9.81
CA LYS A 131 14.11 -12.17 -11.21
C LYS A 131 13.18 -13.30 -11.62
N ARG A 132 13.03 -14.34 -10.79
CA ARG A 132 12.12 -15.45 -11.02
C ARG A 132 10.79 -15.18 -10.35
N TRP A 133 9.76 -15.03 -11.15
CA TRP A 133 8.37 -14.89 -10.79
C TRP A 133 7.67 -16.25 -10.88
N ALA A 134 6.84 -16.50 -9.88
CA ALA A 134 5.82 -17.54 -9.91
C ALA A 134 4.48 -16.84 -9.70
N ALA A 135 3.57 -17.08 -10.65
CA ALA A 135 2.22 -16.54 -10.56
C ALA A 135 1.51 -17.19 -9.38
N ASP A 136 0.99 -16.38 -8.47
CA ASP A 136 0.04 -16.86 -7.48
C ASP A 136 -1.30 -17.01 -8.20
N ARG A 137 -1.71 -18.22 -8.58
CA ARG A 137 -3.09 -18.72 -8.41
C ARG A 137 -3.41 -19.96 -9.25
N THR A 138 -4.07 -20.89 -8.58
CA THR A 138 -5.09 -21.75 -9.19
C THR A 138 -6.44 -21.01 -9.11
N VAL A 139 -7.02 -20.67 -10.26
CA VAL A 139 -8.36 -20.05 -10.33
C VAL A 139 -9.43 -21.13 -10.44
N THR A 140 -10.52 -20.95 -9.70
CA THR A 140 -11.69 -21.84 -9.75
C THR A 140 -12.85 -21.21 -10.50
N GLU A 141 -13.82 -22.02 -10.92
CA GLU A 141 -15.02 -21.53 -11.63
C GLU A 141 -15.84 -20.53 -10.78
N SER A 142 -15.82 -20.66 -9.44
CA SER A 142 -16.48 -19.69 -8.55
C SER A 142 -15.85 -18.30 -8.56
N ASP A 143 -14.56 -18.22 -8.88
CA ASP A 143 -13.81 -16.95 -8.93
C ASP A 143 -14.10 -16.17 -10.21
N LEU A 144 -14.73 -16.81 -11.20
CA LEU A 144 -14.91 -16.29 -12.55
C LEU A 144 -16.38 -16.01 -12.88
N GLU A 145 -16.58 -15.11 -13.82
CA GLU A 145 -17.85 -14.84 -14.49
C GLU A 145 -17.65 -14.59 -15.99
N PRO A 146 -18.68 -14.80 -16.83
CA PRO A 146 -18.56 -14.55 -18.27
C PRO A 146 -18.19 -13.10 -18.55
N GLY A 147 -17.12 -12.89 -19.32
CA GLY A 147 -16.68 -11.56 -19.72
C GLY A 147 -17.54 -10.99 -20.86
N ALA A 148 -17.33 -9.71 -21.17
CA ALA A 148 -18.06 -9.02 -22.24
C ALA A 148 -17.84 -9.66 -23.63
N LYS A 149 -16.68 -10.28 -23.86
CA LYS A 149 -16.37 -10.99 -25.11
C LYS A 149 -16.66 -12.47 -24.95
N LYS A 150 -17.47 -13.03 -25.86
CA LYS A 150 -17.82 -14.45 -25.88
C LYS A 150 -16.55 -15.31 -25.93
N GLY A 151 -16.50 -16.32 -25.06
CA GLY A 151 -15.36 -17.25 -24.95
C GLY A 151 -14.36 -16.86 -23.87
N PHE A 152 -14.46 -15.65 -23.29
CA PHE A 152 -13.61 -15.17 -22.23
C PHE A 152 -14.36 -15.03 -20.91
N TRP A 153 -13.61 -15.19 -19.83
CA TRP A 153 -14.08 -15.07 -18.47
C TRP A 153 -13.21 -14.05 -17.73
N GLU A 154 -13.80 -13.34 -16.79
CA GLU A 154 -13.09 -12.40 -15.93
C GLU A 154 -13.32 -12.71 -14.45
N ASN A 155 -12.48 -12.17 -13.57
CA ASN A 155 -12.67 -12.33 -12.14
C ASN A 155 -13.96 -11.65 -11.67
N ARG A 156 -14.81 -12.41 -10.99
CA ARG A 156 -16.12 -11.98 -10.47
C ARG A 156 -16.02 -10.78 -9.53
N TYR A 157 -14.99 -10.75 -8.69
CA TYR A 157 -14.77 -9.68 -7.71
C TYR A 157 -13.83 -8.61 -8.27
N LYS A 158 -14.20 -8.03 -9.41
CA LYS A 158 -13.48 -6.93 -10.03
C LYS A 158 -13.68 -5.64 -9.22
N GLU A 159 -12.58 -4.94 -8.96
CA GLU A 159 -12.54 -3.64 -8.31
C GLU A 159 -12.08 -2.58 -9.31
N TYR A 160 -12.57 -1.35 -9.12
CA TYR A 160 -12.26 -0.18 -9.92
C TYR A 160 -11.46 0.84 -9.11
N TYR A 161 -10.61 1.61 -9.78
CA TYR A 161 -9.83 2.69 -9.19
C TYR A 161 -10.25 4.04 -9.77
N GLU A 162 -11.10 4.76 -9.04
CA GLU A 162 -11.68 6.07 -9.38
C GLU A 162 -12.57 6.08 -10.65
N LEU A 163 -12.17 5.37 -11.71
CA LEU A 163 -12.86 5.20 -12.99
C LEU A 163 -13.08 3.72 -13.28
N GLU A 164 -14.17 3.36 -13.96
CA GLU A 164 -14.50 1.97 -14.29
C GLU A 164 -13.50 1.36 -15.30
N GLU A 165 -12.90 2.20 -16.13
CA GLU A 165 -11.90 1.81 -17.13
C GLU A 165 -10.53 1.49 -16.51
N ILE A 166 -10.32 1.82 -15.23
CA ILE A 166 -9.10 1.51 -14.49
C ILE A 166 -9.43 0.44 -13.45
N HIS A 167 -9.18 -0.81 -13.77
CA HIS A 167 -9.69 -1.94 -12.99
C HIS A 167 -8.64 -3.04 -12.78
N ASN A 168 -8.90 -3.91 -11.82
CA ASN A 168 -8.00 -5.03 -11.50
C ASN A 168 -8.40 -6.34 -12.21
N ALA A 169 -8.95 -6.25 -13.42
CA ALA A 169 -9.44 -7.45 -14.10
C ALA A 169 -8.30 -8.38 -14.51
N THR A 170 -8.60 -9.67 -14.48
CA THR A 170 -7.79 -10.76 -15.03
C THR A 170 -8.69 -11.61 -15.93
N TYR A 171 -8.14 -12.07 -17.04
CA TYR A 171 -8.91 -12.69 -18.13
C TYR A 171 -8.50 -14.13 -18.36
N TYR A 172 -9.47 -15.03 -18.47
CA TYR A 172 -9.24 -16.46 -18.62
C TYR A 172 -10.03 -17.04 -19.79
N GLN A 173 -9.53 -18.16 -20.30
CA GLN A 173 -10.21 -19.03 -21.25
C GLN A 173 -10.00 -20.49 -20.83
N ARG A 174 -10.77 -21.41 -21.43
CA ARG A 174 -10.52 -22.83 -21.26
C ARG A 174 -9.53 -23.32 -22.31
N ASP A 175 -8.54 -24.08 -21.88
CA ASP A 175 -7.63 -24.79 -22.78
C ASP A 175 -8.29 -26.06 -23.37
N ALA A 176 -7.52 -26.82 -24.15
CA ALA A 176 -7.97 -28.09 -24.73
C ALA A 176 -8.35 -29.14 -23.68
N HIS A 177 -7.85 -29.03 -22.45
CA HIS A 177 -8.11 -29.89 -21.31
C HIS A 177 -9.19 -29.34 -20.37
N GLN A 178 -9.95 -28.33 -20.81
CA GLN A 178 -10.99 -27.64 -20.03
C GLN A 178 -10.47 -26.97 -18.74
N GLN A 179 -9.16 -26.73 -18.64
CA GLN A 179 -8.56 -26.00 -17.52
C GLN A 179 -8.62 -24.49 -17.78
N TRP A 180 -8.80 -23.72 -16.71
CA TRP A 180 -8.73 -22.27 -16.78
C TRP A 180 -7.28 -21.83 -16.94
N VAL A 181 -6.98 -21.19 -18.06
CA VAL A 181 -5.67 -20.60 -18.35
C VAL A 181 -5.83 -19.10 -18.58
N PRO A 182 -4.90 -18.27 -18.07
CA PRO A 182 -4.92 -16.84 -18.36
C PRO A 182 -4.79 -16.62 -19.87
N VAL A 183 -5.51 -15.63 -20.40
CA VAL A 183 -5.37 -15.23 -21.80
C VAL A 183 -3.98 -14.63 -22.01
N PHE A 184 -3.21 -15.23 -22.92
CA PHE A 184 -1.90 -14.74 -23.35
C PHE A 184 -1.68 -15.05 -24.83
N SER A 185 -2.19 -14.19 -25.70
CA SER A 185 -2.20 -14.40 -27.16
C SER A 185 -2.10 -13.08 -27.91
N GLU A 186 -1.43 -13.12 -29.06
CA GLU A 186 -1.32 -12.03 -30.03
C GLU A 186 -2.66 -11.61 -30.65
N GLU A 187 -3.64 -12.50 -30.66
CA GLU A 187 -4.99 -12.18 -31.14
C GLU A 187 -5.73 -11.25 -30.15
N TYR A 188 -5.30 -11.24 -28.88
CA TYR A 188 -5.92 -10.50 -27.78
C TYR A 188 -4.86 -9.72 -26.97
N PRO A 189 -4.11 -8.82 -27.62
CA PRO A 189 -2.91 -8.22 -27.00
C PRO A 189 -3.26 -7.42 -25.75
N LEU A 190 -4.42 -6.74 -25.72
CA LEU A 190 -4.86 -6.00 -24.54
C LEU A 190 -5.15 -6.90 -23.34
N LEU A 191 -5.88 -8.02 -23.54
CA LEU A 191 -6.20 -8.95 -22.45
C LEU A 191 -4.92 -9.63 -21.91
N ALA A 192 -4.03 -9.99 -22.84
CA ALA A 192 -2.71 -10.52 -22.51
C ALA A 192 -1.87 -9.53 -21.70
N ALA A 193 -1.91 -8.24 -22.07
CA ALA A 193 -1.16 -7.21 -21.37
C ALA A 193 -1.71 -6.97 -19.95
N PHE A 194 -3.04 -6.98 -19.79
CA PHE A 194 -3.65 -6.92 -18.46
C PHE A 194 -3.18 -8.07 -17.58
N ASN A 195 -3.28 -9.32 -18.06
CA ASN A 195 -2.81 -10.48 -17.31
C ASN A 195 -1.31 -10.43 -16.96
N LEU A 196 -0.49 -9.95 -17.89
CA LEU A 196 0.95 -9.79 -17.68
C LEU A 196 1.26 -8.84 -16.52
N TRP A 197 0.63 -7.66 -16.51
CA TRP A 197 0.84 -6.66 -15.47
C TRP A 197 0.14 -6.99 -14.14
N GLN A 198 -0.88 -7.86 -14.17
CA GLN A 198 -1.46 -8.45 -12.95
C GLN A 198 -0.58 -9.53 -12.32
N GLY A 199 0.46 -10.00 -13.02
CA GLY A 199 1.35 -11.04 -12.54
C GLY A 199 0.71 -12.42 -12.48
N VAL A 200 -0.35 -12.68 -13.26
CA VAL A 200 -0.97 -14.01 -13.35
C VAL A 200 -0.31 -14.92 -14.39
N LEU A 201 0.79 -14.46 -15.00
CA LEU A 201 1.56 -15.16 -16.03
C LEU A 201 2.97 -15.45 -15.54
N GLU A 202 3.47 -16.66 -15.82
CA GLU A 202 4.86 -17.02 -15.54
C GLU A 202 5.84 -16.40 -16.56
N GLU A 203 5.33 -16.07 -17.75
CA GLU A 203 6.04 -15.41 -18.84
C GLU A 203 6.53 -14.00 -18.46
N ALA A 204 6.07 -13.44 -17.33
CA ALA A 204 6.60 -12.20 -16.76
C ALA A 204 8.13 -12.23 -16.57
N ASN A 205 8.72 -13.42 -16.45
CA ASN A 205 10.17 -13.64 -16.35
C ASN A 205 10.97 -13.17 -17.56
N ASP A 206 10.36 -13.13 -18.74
CA ASP A 206 11.07 -12.85 -19.98
C ASP A 206 11.15 -11.35 -20.30
N TYR A 207 10.34 -10.53 -19.62
CA TYR A 207 10.18 -9.11 -19.94
C TYR A 207 11.11 -8.20 -19.15
N GLN A 208 11.65 -7.21 -19.84
CA GLN A 208 12.42 -6.11 -19.27
C GLN A 208 11.63 -4.81 -19.33
N LEU A 209 11.82 -3.96 -18.33
CA LEU A 209 11.24 -2.63 -18.23
C LEU A 209 12.36 -1.61 -18.34
N HIS A 210 12.30 -0.72 -19.32
CA HIS A 210 13.12 0.48 -19.38
C HIS A 210 12.35 1.63 -18.71
N ILE A 211 12.76 1.98 -17.50
CA ILE A 211 12.04 2.91 -16.64
C ILE A 211 12.70 4.28 -16.65
N ARG A 212 11.89 5.30 -16.95
CA ARG A 212 12.16 6.71 -16.66
C ARG A 212 11.31 7.14 -15.48
N GLN A 213 11.94 7.37 -14.33
CA GLN A 213 11.28 7.76 -13.10
C GLN A 213 11.45 9.26 -12.84
N SER A 214 10.33 9.98 -12.71
CA SER A 214 10.35 11.37 -12.24
C SER A 214 10.68 11.39 -10.74
N VAL A 215 11.69 12.17 -10.32
CA VAL A 215 12.06 12.34 -8.90
C VAL A 215 12.10 13.81 -8.49
N TYR A 216 11.88 14.06 -7.19
CA TYR A 216 11.88 15.42 -6.66
C TYR A 216 13.31 15.98 -6.45
N PRO A 217 13.54 17.30 -6.65
CA PRO A 217 12.71 18.27 -7.35
C PRO A 217 13.12 18.37 -8.83
N PHE A 218 12.37 17.71 -9.72
CA PHE A 218 12.52 17.84 -11.19
C PHE A 218 13.77 17.18 -11.80
N ASP A 219 14.16 16.04 -11.26
CA ASP A 219 15.23 15.20 -11.81
C ASP A 219 14.62 13.90 -12.36
N GLU A 220 15.37 13.16 -13.18
CA GLU A 220 14.92 11.89 -13.78
C GLU A 220 15.96 10.79 -13.52
N LEU A 221 15.48 9.63 -13.08
CA LEU A 221 16.30 8.42 -13.00
C LEU A 221 15.93 7.48 -14.14
N THR A 222 16.92 7.02 -14.88
CA THR A 222 16.73 5.99 -15.90
C THR A 222 17.39 4.69 -15.47
N TYR A 223 16.66 3.58 -15.55
CA TYR A 223 17.18 2.26 -15.21
C TYR A 223 16.36 1.14 -15.85
N THR A 224 16.96 -0.05 -15.91
CA THR A 224 16.30 -1.27 -16.40
C THR A 224 16.13 -2.29 -15.28
N LEU A 225 14.99 -2.98 -15.25
CA LEU A 225 14.71 -4.12 -14.38
C LEU A 225 13.76 -5.12 -15.05
N SER A 226 13.70 -6.36 -14.58
CA SER A 226 12.74 -7.32 -15.12
C SER A 226 11.34 -7.09 -14.56
N LEU A 227 10.31 -7.41 -15.35
CA LEU A 227 8.93 -7.31 -14.88
C LEU A 227 8.71 -8.15 -13.60
N SER A 228 9.35 -9.31 -13.48
CA SER A 228 9.34 -10.11 -12.25
C SER A 228 9.81 -9.36 -11.00
N GLN A 229 10.86 -8.53 -11.11
CA GLN A 229 11.33 -7.72 -9.98
C GLN A 229 10.29 -6.68 -9.58
N TRP A 230 9.60 -6.09 -10.56
CA TRP A 230 8.48 -5.19 -10.29
C TRP A 230 7.32 -5.92 -9.61
N LEU A 231 6.90 -7.08 -10.10
CA LEU A 231 5.81 -7.85 -9.52
C LEU A 231 6.11 -8.31 -8.08
N HIS A 232 7.35 -8.73 -7.81
CA HIS A 232 7.79 -9.02 -6.44
C HIS A 232 7.75 -7.80 -5.52
N TYR A 233 8.09 -6.63 -6.06
CA TYR A 233 7.98 -5.39 -5.30
C TYR A 233 6.52 -5.08 -4.95
N VAL A 234 5.62 -5.18 -5.93
CA VAL A 234 4.18 -5.00 -5.71
C VAL A 234 3.68 -5.96 -4.65
N ARG A 235 4.05 -7.25 -4.73
CA ARG A 235 3.69 -8.27 -3.73
C ARG A 235 4.24 -7.92 -2.34
N SER A 236 5.50 -7.48 -2.24
CA SER A 236 6.16 -7.21 -0.95
C SER A 236 5.56 -6.01 -0.21
N ILE A 237 5.06 -5.01 -0.94
CA ILE A 237 4.33 -3.88 -0.36
C ILE A 237 2.81 -4.13 -0.22
N LYS A 238 2.35 -5.36 -0.49
CA LYS A 238 0.92 -5.72 -0.54
C LYS A 238 0.11 -4.77 -1.44
N GLY A 239 0.72 -4.35 -2.55
CA GLY A 239 0.13 -3.42 -3.50
C GLY A 239 -0.97 -4.07 -4.32
N ARG A 240 -2.03 -3.30 -4.61
CA ARG A 240 -3.09 -3.69 -5.53
C ARG A 240 -2.89 -3.03 -6.89
N THR A 241 -2.87 -3.82 -7.95
CA THR A 241 -2.68 -3.34 -9.33
C THR A 241 -4.01 -3.11 -10.02
N TYR A 242 -4.17 -1.92 -10.61
CA TYR A 242 -5.27 -1.55 -11.48
C TYR A 242 -4.71 -1.08 -12.81
N ILE A 243 -5.36 -1.43 -13.91
CA ILE A 243 -4.86 -1.18 -15.25
C ILE A 243 -5.97 -0.53 -16.06
N GLY A 244 -5.62 0.48 -16.84
CA GLY A 244 -6.50 1.10 -17.83
C GLY A 244 -5.77 1.30 -19.16
N LEU A 245 -6.53 1.34 -20.24
CA LEU A 245 -6.03 1.68 -21.57
C LEU A 245 -6.06 3.20 -21.76
N GLU A 246 -4.90 3.84 -21.90
CA GLU A 246 -4.82 5.28 -22.19
C GLU A 246 -4.97 5.57 -23.68
N GLU A 247 -4.33 4.75 -24.52
CA GLU A 247 -4.29 4.97 -25.96
C GLU A 247 -4.15 3.63 -26.70
N ASN A 248 -4.88 3.46 -27.80
CA ASN A 248 -4.72 2.31 -28.68
C ASN A 248 -4.31 2.80 -30.07
N ARG A 249 -3.11 2.40 -30.50
CA ARG A 249 -2.55 2.71 -31.82
C ARG A 249 -2.54 1.45 -32.69
N ALA A 250 -2.21 1.63 -33.96
CA ALA A 250 -2.18 0.55 -34.94
C ALA A 250 -1.20 -0.57 -34.58
N ASP A 251 -0.05 -0.24 -33.98
CA ASP A 251 1.05 -1.17 -33.70
C ASP A 251 1.37 -1.35 -32.20
N ALA A 252 0.77 -0.52 -31.34
CA ALA A 252 1.01 -0.53 -29.91
C ALA A 252 -0.21 -0.04 -29.12
N CYS A 253 -0.26 -0.40 -27.84
CA CYS A 253 -1.15 0.19 -26.85
C CYS A 253 -0.32 0.91 -25.77
N LYS A 254 -0.96 1.91 -25.16
CA LYS A 254 -0.44 2.62 -24.00
C LYS A 254 -1.32 2.33 -22.81
N LEU A 255 -0.73 1.77 -21.76
CA LEU A 255 -1.43 1.38 -20.54
C LEU A 255 -1.08 2.32 -19.40
N LEU A 256 -2.08 2.62 -18.57
CA LEU A 256 -1.91 3.19 -17.25
C LEU A 256 -1.95 2.05 -16.24
N VAL A 257 -0.86 1.83 -15.51
CA VAL A 257 -0.79 0.85 -14.42
C VAL A 257 -0.66 1.60 -13.09
N MET A 258 -1.66 1.42 -12.23
CA MET A 258 -1.74 2.00 -10.90
C MET A 258 -1.47 0.91 -9.87
N VAL A 259 -0.43 1.08 -9.04
CA VAL A 259 -0.19 0.21 -7.89
C VAL A 259 -0.54 0.97 -6.63
N VAL A 260 -1.59 0.55 -5.94
CA VAL A 260 -2.16 1.23 -4.78
C VAL A 260 -1.75 0.49 -3.51
N CYS A 261 -1.14 1.20 -2.56
CA CYS A 261 -0.78 0.65 -1.25
C CYS A 261 -1.48 1.46 -0.13
N PRO A 262 -2.72 1.10 0.24
CA PRO A 262 -3.49 1.76 1.30
C PRO A 262 -2.72 1.84 2.61
N ASP A 263 -2.14 0.73 3.05
CA ASP A 263 -1.47 0.64 4.35
C ASP A 263 -0.30 1.63 4.49
N LEU A 264 0.36 1.96 3.37
CA LEU A 264 1.45 2.94 3.34
C LEU A 264 0.99 4.32 2.86
N GLY A 265 -0.25 4.47 2.41
CA GLY A 265 -0.83 5.76 2.02
C GLY A 265 -0.26 6.36 0.74
N PHE A 266 0.31 5.54 -0.15
CA PHE A 266 0.78 5.97 -1.46
C PHE A 266 0.29 5.08 -2.59
N LYS A 267 0.42 5.59 -3.83
CA LYS A 267 0.31 4.82 -5.07
C LYS A 267 1.52 5.06 -5.97
N HIS A 268 1.85 4.09 -6.80
CA HIS A 268 2.73 4.26 -7.95
C HIS A 268 1.88 4.34 -9.22
N MET A 269 2.32 5.16 -10.16
CA MET A 269 1.69 5.30 -11.46
C MET A 269 2.71 5.06 -12.57
N LEU A 270 2.41 4.11 -13.45
CA LEU A 270 3.24 3.73 -14.57
C LEU A 270 2.47 4.00 -15.86
N SER A 271 3.10 4.66 -16.81
CA SER A 271 2.62 4.75 -18.19
C SER A 271 3.50 3.85 -19.04
N VAL A 272 2.91 2.81 -19.62
CA VAL A 272 3.62 1.71 -20.28
C VAL A 272 3.26 1.71 -21.76
N VAL A 273 4.24 1.70 -22.64
CA VAL A 273 4.01 1.49 -24.08
C VAL A 273 4.34 0.04 -24.43
N MET A 274 3.35 -0.68 -24.96
CA MET A 274 3.47 -2.08 -25.35
C MET A 274 3.11 -2.25 -26.81
N LYS A 275 4.03 -2.82 -27.60
CA LYS A 275 3.72 -3.23 -28.97
C LYS A 275 2.70 -4.36 -28.95
N HIS A 276 1.81 -4.45 -29.95
CA HIS A 276 0.81 -5.53 -29.98
C HIS A 276 1.47 -6.91 -30.03
N HIS A 277 2.61 -7.03 -30.73
CA HIS A 277 3.39 -8.27 -30.90
C HIS A 277 4.27 -8.69 -29.71
N PHE A 278 3.98 -8.23 -28.50
CA PHE A 278 4.85 -8.46 -27.34
C PHE A 278 4.88 -9.91 -26.88
N VAL A 279 3.81 -10.68 -27.12
CA VAL A 279 3.71 -12.10 -26.71
C VAL A 279 4.78 -12.93 -27.42
N SER A 280 5.01 -12.65 -28.70
CA SER A 280 6.03 -13.30 -29.54
C SER A 280 7.41 -12.62 -29.50
N HIS A 281 7.49 -11.35 -29.07
CA HIS A 281 8.72 -10.55 -29.04
C HIS A 281 9.12 -10.10 -27.62
N CYS A 282 9.11 -11.02 -26.67
CA CYS A 282 9.37 -10.75 -25.24
C CYS A 282 10.76 -10.16 -24.92
N LYS A 283 11.70 -10.17 -25.88
CA LYS A 283 13.06 -9.64 -25.70
C LYS A 283 13.15 -8.11 -25.79
N GLU A 284 12.16 -7.46 -26.39
CA GLU A 284 12.14 -6.01 -26.49
C GLU A 284 11.66 -5.41 -25.15
N PRO A 285 12.40 -4.45 -24.57
CA PRO A 285 11.99 -3.86 -23.30
C PRO A 285 10.75 -2.99 -23.46
N PHE A 286 9.89 -3.00 -22.45
CA PHE A 286 8.79 -2.05 -22.36
C PHE A 286 9.30 -0.67 -21.94
N GLU A 287 8.87 0.36 -22.66
CA GLU A 287 9.11 1.74 -22.28
C GLU A 287 8.13 2.15 -21.19
N VAL A 288 8.65 2.53 -20.02
CA VAL A 288 7.87 2.82 -18.82
C VAL A 288 8.22 4.19 -18.28
N LYS A 289 7.22 5.05 -18.07
CA LYS A 289 7.35 6.24 -17.25
C LYS A 289 6.77 5.99 -15.87
N LEU A 290 7.59 6.10 -14.82
CA LEU A 290 7.18 5.87 -13.43
C LEU A 290 7.08 7.19 -12.66
N ASN A 291 5.93 7.40 -12.02
CA ASN A 291 5.77 8.39 -10.96
C ASN A 291 5.57 7.64 -9.64
N ALA A 292 6.62 7.61 -8.83
CA ALA A 292 6.66 6.81 -7.61
C ALA A 292 6.15 7.59 -6.38
N PHE A 293 5.63 6.86 -5.39
CA PHE A 293 5.25 7.35 -4.07
C PHE A 293 4.32 8.57 -4.11
N ILE A 294 3.30 8.53 -4.97
CA ILE A 294 2.27 9.56 -5.04
C ILE A 294 1.40 9.44 -3.78
N PRO A 295 1.36 10.45 -2.90
CA PRO A 295 0.53 10.39 -1.70
C PRO A 295 -0.94 10.26 -2.08
N MET A 296 -1.68 9.36 -1.42
CA MET A 296 -3.10 9.17 -1.70
C MET A 296 -4.00 10.17 -0.98
N HIS A 297 -3.52 10.71 0.15
CA HIS A 297 -4.33 11.61 0.97
C HIS A 297 -3.56 12.90 1.23
N ASN A 298 -4.25 14.03 1.11
CA ASN A 298 -3.75 15.28 1.66
C ASN A 298 -3.95 15.23 3.18
N VAL A 299 -2.86 15.10 3.92
CA VAL A 299 -2.85 14.94 5.38
C VAL A 299 -3.68 16.04 6.10
N LYS A 300 -3.75 17.26 5.54
CA LYS A 300 -4.54 18.38 6.10
C LYS A 300 -6.06 18.17 6.04
N ALA A 301 -6.58 17.40 5.06
CA ALA A 301 -8.01 17.16 4.91
C ALA A 301 -8.55 16.13 5.91
N ILE A 302 -7.72 15.16 6.30
CA ILE A 302 -8.08 14.02 7.17
C ILE A 302 -8.57 14.49 8.56
N TYR A 303 -8.01 15.58 9.09
CA TYR A 303 -8.35 16.06 10.43
C TYR A 303 -9.67 16.83 10.52
N LYS A 304 -10.06 17.52 9.45
CA LYS A 304 -11.37 18.19 9.40
C LYS A 304 -12.50 17.15 9.49
N GLU A 305 -12.32 16.00 8.83
CA GLU A 305 -13.28 14.91 8.82
C GLU A 305 -13.42 14.22 10.20
N LYS A 306 -12.32 13.99 10.94
CA LYS A 306 -12.39 13.40 12.28
C LYS A 306 -13.09 14.30 13.31
N GLU A 307 -12.87 15.61 13.25
CA GLU A 307 -13.59 16.55 14.13
C GLU A 307 -15.10 16.56 13.82
N LEU A 308 -15.47 16.48 12.54
CA LEU A 308 -16.87 16.34 12.13
C LEU A 308 -17.48 15.03 12.65
N LEU A 309 -16.80 13.88 12.50
CA LEU A 309 -17.28 12.58 12.97
C LEU A 309 -17.39 12.50 14.51
N LYS A 310 -16.48 13.15 15.25
CA LYS A 310 -16.57 13.28 16.71
C LYS A 310 -17.78 14.11 17.14
N ASN A 311 -18.08 15.18 16.41
CA ASN A 311 -19.23 16.04 16.70
C ASN A 311 -20.55 15.32 16.43
N VAL A 312 -20.64 14.56 15.33
CA VAL A 312 -21.81 13.72 15.00
C VAL A 312 -22.06 12.65 16.08
N ARG A 313 -21.01 11.96 16.57
CA ARG A 313 -21.16 10.97 17.66
C ARG A 313 -21.60 11.59 18.99
N LYS A 314 -21.08 12.77 19.33
CA LYS A 314 -21.52 13.49 20.54
C LYS A 314 -22.98 13.94 20.47
N GLU A 315 -23.48 14.26 19.27
CA GLU A 315 -24.88 14.63 19.06
C GLU A 315 -25.82 13.42 19.10
N SER A 316 -25.41 12.26 18.57
CA SER A 316 -26.19 11.02 18.67
C SER A 316 -26.30 10.52 20.11
N ASP A 317 -25.22 10.60 20.89
CA ASP A 317 -25.21 10.17 22.29
C ASP A 317 -26.05 11.09 23.19
N LYS A 318 -26.13 12.39 22.87
CA LYS A 318 -27.02 13.34 23.54
C LYS A 318 -28.50 13.09 23.21
N LYS A 319 -28.82 12.70 21.97
CA LYS A 319 -30.20 12.38 21.58
C LYS A 319 -30.72 11.11 22.25
N ASN A 320 -29.88 10.08 22.40
CA ASN A 320 -30.27 8.85 23.08
C ASN A 320 -30.49 9.04 24.59
N LYS A 321 -29.64 9.83 25.27
CA LYS A 321 -29.84 10.14 26.70
C LYS A 321 -31.11 10.95 27.00
N ASN A 322 -31.59 11.75 26.03
CA ASN A 322 -32.83 12.51 26.17
C ASN A 322 -34.09 11.68 25.86
N HIS A 323 -33.96 10.46 25.33
CA HIS A 323 -35.07 9.53 25.13
C HIS A 323 -35.26 8.54 26.29
N GLU A 324 -34.23 8.29 27.10
CA GLU A 324 -34.32 7.44 28.30
C GLU A 324 -34.79 8.19 29.56
N SER A 325 -35.04 9.50 29.47
CA SER A 325 -35.48 10.35 30.59
C SER A 325 -36.94 10.82 30.49
N LYS A 326 -37.81 10.07 29.81
CA LYS A 326 -39.26 10.35 29.73
C LYS A 326 -40.10 9.18 30.18
#